data_AF-A0A9W9QXX9-F1
#
_entry.id   AF-A0A9W9QXX9-F1
#
_cell.length_a   1.000
_cell.length_b   1.000
_cell.length_c   1.000
_cell.angle_alpha   90.00
_cell.angle_beta   90.00
_cell.angle_gamma   90.00
#
_symmetry.space_group_name_H-M   'P 1'
#
loop_
_entity.id
_entity.type
_entity.pdbx_description
1 polymer ?
#
loop_
_entity_poly.entity_id
_entity_poly.type
_entity_poly.pdbx_seq_one_letter_code
_entity_poly.pdbx_strand_id
1 'polypeptide(L)'
;MDLLPAIGSLWVIGSIVIAGTGILITLAQIFSIPILPIFTPRGRKLSTARTPPRSFSPDKKPATSSASSSNHASILPPQRRHALKDLGCAAAPWRDVSEDEVRQNLLPMSANYRTSPSDKYTPMGFSMKEIEGLAEFPDYATLSGVPLPSPYPEFDIAKALPRPYRPFRWAYHQTMSLTKLETDWWIELENTYTSRIAQRKELYAKNGKQVLDAMPGSELACKELMEMVLQFVCARYPQYFTLVDKRILQNRILGTEQDVTAKPPLEVLLDNVPEDFAIMLRDETTGQYFLRAAVICSAMGWNVASKVGKQLHEIHEPIPDYKEKMQFSMDRFFTKMPTEKPIQRGSWGLEVGQPLYMPPGDPHERARLSQRSDLTLDECHLRVDWQTLRRLPLSGAVVFNFKALFTPLEEFRDEPGVPELVMKVVTEGKRNLMEYKGVWHVQHVILPNLKLWAKEQRETGLVPEDWEVATLDDSPWFKGWREKWHRQQGF
;
A
#
# COMPACT_ATOMS: atom_id res chain seq x y z
N MET A 1 33.16 -59.13 -12.43
CA MET A 1 34.54 -59.27 -11.93
C MET A 1 35.30 -58.06 -12.44
N ASP A 2 35.72 -57.05 -11.69
CA ASP A 2 35.67 -56.78 -10.26
C ASP A 2 35.73 -55.25 -10.04
N LEU A 3 35.17 -54.80 -8.91
CA LEU A 3 35.21 -53.45 -8.37
C LEU A 3 36.44 -53.28 -7.44
N LEU A 4 37.05 -52.08 -7.47
CA LEU A 4 37.75 -51.36 -6.37
C LEU A 4 39.08 -51.96 -5.83
N PRO A 5 40.08 -51.13 -5.39
CA PRO A 5 39.90 -50.14 -4.32
C PRO A 5 40.64 -48.79 -4.45
N ALA A 6 39.92 -47.70 -4.15
CA ALA A 6 40.46 -46.40 -3.79
C ALA A 6 39.82 -45.93 -2.47
N ILE A 7 40.16 -46.58 -1.35
CA ILE A 7 39.62 -46.26 -0.01
C ILE A 7 40.73 -45.86 0.99
N GLY A 8 41.99 -45.81 0.57
CA GLY A 8 43.11 -45.47 1.47
C GLY A 8 43.33 -43.98 1.78
N SER A 9 42.79 -43.06 0.98
CA SER A 9 43.18 -41.63 1.04
C SER A 9 42.26 -40.71 1.87
N LEU A 10 41.04 -41.13 2.20
CA LEU A 10 40.07 -40.25 2.86
C LEU A 10 40.28 -40.11 4.38
N TRP A 11 40.81 -41.13 5.05
CA TRP A 11 41.04 -41.09 6.50
C TRP A 11 42.18 -40.16 6.90
N VAL A 12 43.21 -40.06 6.06
CA VAL A 12 44.35 -39.17 6.29
C VAL A 12 43.93 -37.70 6.12
N ILE A 13 43.10 -37.40 5.11
CA ILE A 13 42.56 -36.05 4.89
C ILE A 13 41.59 -35.66 6.02
N GLY A 14 40.72 -36.58 6.45
CA GLY A 14 39.79 -36.34 7.56
C GLY A 14 40.51 -36.04 8.88
N SER A 15 41.63 -36.71 9.16
CA SER A 15 42.40 -36.50 10.39
C SER A 15 43.09 -35.12 10.43
N ILE A 16 43.57 -34.63 9.28
CA ILE A 16 44.21 -33.31 9.16
C ILE A 16 43.19 -32.18 9.33
N VAL A 17 41.97 -32.34 8.78
CA VAL A 17 40.90 -31.33 8.92
C VAL A 17 40.42 -31.22 10.37
N ILE A 18 40.27 -32.35 11.08
CA ILE A 18 39.83 -32.34 12.48
C ILE A 18 40.89 -31.70 13.38
N ALA A 19 42.19 -32.00 13.16
CA ALA A 19 43.27 -31.37 13.92
C ALA A 19 43.38 -29.87 13.66
N GLY A 20 43.23 -29.42 12.40
CA GLY A 20 43.23 -27.99 12.04
C GLY A 20 42.05 -27.22 12.63
N THR A 21 40.88 -27.84 12.71
CA THR A 21 39.67 -27.22 13.29
C THR A 21 39.80 -27.07 14.81
N GLY A 22 40.42 -28.04 15.50
CA GLY A 22 40.69 -27.96 16.94
C GLY A 22 41.68 -26.85 17.34
N ILE A 23 42.69 -26.60 16.51
CA ILE A 23 43.68 -25.52 16.71
C ILE A 23 43.05 -24.14 16.47
N LEU A 24 42.18 -24.01 15.46
CA LEU A 24 41.46 -22.75 15.18
C LEU A 24 40.47 -22.37 16.27
N ILE A 25 39.77 -23.34 16.88
CA ILE A 25 38.83 -23.09 17.97
C ILE A 25 39.57 -22.67 19.25
N THR A 26 40.70 -23.30 19.57
CA THR A 26 41.51 -22.93 20.73
C THR A 26 42.15 -21.54 20.57
N LEU A 27 42.61 -21.18 19.36
CA LEU A 27 43.11 -19.84 19.06
C LEU A 27 41.99 -18.78 19.09
N ALA A 28 40.79 -19.07 18.57
CA ALA A 28 39.67 -18.14 18.60
C ALA A 28 39.18 -17.85 20.03
N GLN A 29 39.26 -18.83 20.94
CA GLN A 29 38.95 -18.65 22.37
C GLN A 29 39.98 -17.81 23.12
N ILE A 30 41.26 -17.85 22.71
CA ILE A 30 42.34 -17.05 23.32
C ILE A 30 42.28 -15.58 22.87
N PHE A 31 41.80 -15.30 21.65
CA PHE A 31 41.87 -13.96 21.04
C PHE A 31 40.52 -13.23 20.86
N SER A 32 39.40 -13.75 21.38
CA SER A 32 38.07 -13.11 21.37
C SER A 32 37.63 -12.54 20.01
N ILE A 33 37.71 -13.35 18.93
CA ILE A 33 37.24 -12.98 17.58
C ILE A 33 35.88 -13.65 17.31
N PRO A 34 34.82 -12.92 16.88
CA PRO A 34 33.50 -13.51 16.61
C PRO A 34 33.43 -14.16 15.22
N ILE A 35 32.97 -15.42 15.15
CA ILE A 35 32.74 -16.17 13.90
C ILE A 35 31.22 -16.28 13.65
N LEU A 36 30.76 -15.85 12.45
CA LEU A 36 29.37 -15.96 11.96
C LEU A 36 28.94 -17.43 11.71
N PRO A 37 27.64 -17.79 11.89
CA PRO A 37 27.18 -19.15 11.61
C PRO A 37 26.74 -19.34 10.14
N ILE A 38 27.30 -20.38 9.52
CA ILE A 38 26.92 -20.93 8.22
C ILE A 38 25.90 -22.08 8.43
N PHE A 39 24.77 -21.96 7.74
CA PHE A 39 23.81 -22.98 7.29
C PHE A 39 23.54 -24.24 8.13
N THR A 40 22.28 -24.40 8.58
CA THR A 40 21.68 -25.70 8.94
C THR A 40 20.55 -26.06 7.95
N PRO A 41 20.50 -27.29 7.40
CA PRO A 41 19.38 -27.70 6.56
C PRO A 41 18.26 -28.22 7.46
N ARG A 42 17.14 -27.50 7.51
CA ARG A 42 15.92 -27.98 8.19
C ARG A 42 14.92 -28.43 7.13
N GLY A 43 14.72 -29.75 7.05
CA GLY A 43 13.71 -30.37 6.18
C GLY A 43 12.33 -29.77 6.43
N ARG A 44 11.70 -29.27 5.37
CA ARG A 44 10.30 -28.82 5.39
C ARG A 44 9.39 -30.05 5.54
N LYS A 45 8.66 -30.11 6.64
CA LYS A 45 7.45 -30.92 6.73
C LYS A 45 6.42 -30.34 5.76
N LEU A 46 5.81 -31.19 4.94
CA LEU A 46 4.63 -30.85 4.15
C LEU A 46 3.54 -30.30 5.07
N SER A 47 3.03 -29.12 4.74
CA SER A 47 1.83 -28.56 5.35
C SER A 47 0.61 -29.18 4.68
N THR A 48 0.04 -30.22 5.29
CA THR A 48 -1.30 -30.71 4.92
C THR A 48 -2.34 -29.95 5.73
N ALA A 49 -2.62 -28.70 5.36
CA ALA A 49 -3.75 -27.95 5.90
C ALA A 49 -5.01 -28.27 5.10
N ARG A 50 -5.59 -29.46 5.30
CA ARG A 50 -6.98 -29.72 4.91
C ARG A 50 -7.88 -28.93 5.85
N THR A 51 -8.46 -27.84 5.37
CA THR A 51 -9.53 -27.13 6.08
C THR A 51 -10.81 -27.96 5.96
N PRO A 52 -11.45 -28.42 7.05
CA PRO A 52 -12.70 -29.15 6.95
C PRO A 52 -13.84 -28.20 6.55
N PRO A 53 -14.86 -28.66 5.80
CA PRO A 53 -16.05 -27.87 5.54
C PRO A 53 -16.81 -27.67 6.85
N ARG A 54 -17.10 -26.41 7.22
CA ARG A 54 -18.02 -26.13 8.34
C ARG A 54 -19.44 -26.43 7.88
N SER A 55 -20.02 -27.48 8.43
CA SER A 55 -21.44 -27.84 8.29
C SER A 55 -22.34 -26.91 9.13
N PHE A 56 -23.49 -26.62 8.52
CA PHE A 56 -24.79 -26.12 8.99
C PHE A 56 -24.96 -25.42 10.36
N SER A 57 -25.72 -24.32 10.28
CA SER A 57 -26.23 -23.42 11.32
C SER A 57 -26.77 -24.09 12.58
N PRO A 58 -26.60 -23.44 13.75
CA PRO A 58 -27.61 -23.39 14.79
C PRO A 58 -28.43 -22.10 14.72
N ASP A 59 -29.68 -22.20 15.17
CA ASP A 59 -30.78 -21.27 14.97
C ASP A 59 -30.54 -19.78 15.25
N LYS A 60 -31.27 -18.97 14.47
CA LYS A 60 -31.47 -17.52 14.61
C LYS A 60 -31.80 -17.16 16.07
N LYS A 61 -30.83 -16.61 16.80
CA LYS A 61 -31.12 -15.78 17.98
C LYS A 61 -31.56 -14.38 17.48
N PRO A 62 -32.63 -13.80 18.04
CA PRO A 62 -33.10 -12.49 17.61
C PRO A 62 -31.99 -11.46 17.84
N ALA A 63 -31.74 -10.66 16.81
CA ALA A 63 -30.82 -9.55 16.86
C ALA A 63 -31.29 -8.58 17.94
N THR A 64 -30.56 -8.49 19.04
CA THR A 64 -30.60 -7.33 19.93
C THR A 64 -30.02 -6.15 19.17
N SER A 65 -30.90 -5.45 18.46
CA SER A 65 -30.67 -4.12 17.92
C SER A 65 -30.59 -3.12 19.07
N SER A 66 -29.43 -3.03 19.71
CA SER A 66 -28.98 -1.78 20.30
C SER A 66 -27.70 -1.38 19.61
N ALA A 67 -27.82 -0.46 18.64
CA ALA A 67 -26.70 0.31 18.17
C ALA A 67 -26.21 1.15 19.35
N SER A 68 -25.36 0.59 20.21
CA SER A 68 -24.52 1.43 21.05
C SER A 68 -23.57 2.12 20.08
N SER A 69 -23.75 3.43 19.91
CA SER A 69 -22.73 4.28 19.33
C SER A 69 -21.45 3.98 20.10
N SER A 70 -20.52 3.24 19.48
CA SER A 70 -19.20 3.04 20.04
C SER A 70 -18.65 4.42 20.32
N ASN A 71 -18.36 4.71 21.60
CA ASN A 71 -17.91 6.03 22.03
C ASN A 71 -16.46 6.24 21.55
N HIS A 72 -16.28 6.43 20.24
CA HIS A 72 -14.98 6.66 19.61
C HIS A 72 -14.38 7.98 20.07
N ALA A 73 -15.21 8.94 20.49
CA ALA A 73 -14.81 10.24 20.98
C ALA A 73 -13.81 10.16 22.16
N SER A 74 -13.99 9.21 23.08
CA SER A 74 -13.11 9.06 24.24
C SER A 74 -11.79 8.34 23.93
N ILE A 75 -11.69 7.67 22.79
CA ILE A 75 -10.52 6.86 22.42
C ILE A 75 -9.61 7.67 21.49
N LEU A 76 -8.41 7.98 21.95
CA LEU A 76 -7.36 8.56 21.13
C LEU A 76 -6.60 7.48 20.36
N PRO A 77 -6.03 7.81 19.18
CA PRO A 77 -5.10 6.92 18.50
C PRO A 77 -3.87 6.60 19.37
N PRO A 78 -3.19 5.46 19.15
CA PRO A 78 -1.95 5.14 19.85
C PRO A 78 -0.92 6.27 19.72
N GLN A 79 -0.60 6.91 20.83
CA GLN A 79 0.28 8.09 20.85
C GLN A 79 1.75 7.71 20.68
N ARG A 80 2.50 8.60 20.02
CA ARG A 80 3.95 8.46 19.82
C ARG A 80 4.77 9.63 20.34
N ARG A 81 4.18 10.44 21.21
CA ARG A 81 4.86 11.58 21.81
C ARG A 81 6.16 11.22 22.55
N HIS A 82 6.31 9.99 23.03
CA HIS A 82 7.55 9.50 23.63
C HIS A 82 8.76 9.61 22.69
N ALA A 83 8.55 9.57 21.36
CA ALA A 83 9.62 9.73 20.36
C ALA A 83 10.28 11.12 20.40
N LEU A 84 9.66 12.12 21.03
CA LEU A 84 10.31 13.43 21.25
C LEU A 84 11.60 13.33 22.09
N LYS A 85 11.71 12.32 22.96
CA LYS A 85 12.92 12.07 23.75
C LYS A 85 14.12 11.81 22.86
N ASP A 86 13.91 11.07 21.78
CA ASP A 86 14.96 10.64 20.85
C ASP A 86 15.38 11.78 19.89
N LEU A 87 14.51 12.77 19.69
CA LEU A 87 14.70 13.87 18.74
C LEU A 87 15.33 15.12 19.33
N GLY A 88 15.51 15.19 20.66
CA GLY A 88 16.16 16.34 21.31
C GLY A 88 15.51 17.69 21.00
N CYS A 89 14.17 17.77 21.00
CA CYS A 89 13.44 19.01 20.66
C CYS A 89 13.74 20.13 21.67
N ALA A 90 14.58 21.10 21.27
CA ALA A 90 15.02 22.20 22.13
C ALA A 90 13.90 23.19 22.48
N ALA A 91 12.85 23.28 21.64
CA ALA A 91 11.78 24.26 21.77
C ALA A 91 10.73 23.91 22.86
N ALA A 92 10.63 22.63 23.24
CA ALA A 92 9.74 22.18 24.31
C ALA A 92 10.39 21.01 25.07
N PRO A 93 10.80 21.21 26.34
CA PRO A 93 11.34 20.12 27.15
C PRO A 93 10.30 19.02 27.31
N TRP A 94 10.73 17.77 27.13
CA TRP A 94 9.86 16.63 27.28
C TRP A 94 9.24 16.59 28.70
N ARG A 95 7.93 16.37 28.75
CA ARG A 95 7.17 16.08 29.99
C ARG A 95 6.15 14.99 29.71
N ASP A 96 5.68 14.27 30.71
CA ASP A 96 4.50 13.41 30.53
C ASP A 96 3.22 14.25 30.36
N VAL A 97 2.36 13.82 29.44
CA VAL A 97 1.04 14.43 29.15
C VAL A 97 0.03 13.28 29.18
N SER A 98 -1.01 13.39 29.99
CA SER A 98 -2.03 12.35 30.10
C SER A 98 -3.00 12.42 28.90
N GLU A 99 -3.64 11.29 28.55
CA GLU A 99 -4.68 11.30 27.52
C GLU A 99 -5.85 12.22 27.88
N ASP A 100 -6.17 12.38 29.17
CA ASP A 100 -7.21 13.30 29.63
C ASP A 100 -6.85 14.75 29.31
N GLU A 101 -5.59 15.15 29.54
CA GLU A 101 -5.11 16.48 29.20
C GLU A 101 -5.19 16.73 27.69
N VAL A 102 -4.78 15.75 26.88
CA VAL A 102 -4.89 15.82 25.41
C VAL A 102 -6.34 15.99 25.00
N ARG A 103 -7.26 15.15 25.52
CA ARG A 103 -8.70 15.21 25.19
C ARG A 103 -9.33 16.56 25.51
N GLN A 104 -9.02 17.14 26.67
CA GLN A 104 -9.56 18.43 27.09
C GLN A 104 -9.07 19.60 26.22
N ASN A 105 -7.91 19.43 25.59
CA ASN A 105 -7.24 20.49 24.83
C ASN A 105 -6.98 20.11 23.37
N LEU A 106 -7.82 19.23 22.79
CA LEU A 106 -7.71 18.86 21.38
C LEU A 106 -7.84 20.09 20.49
N LEU A 107 -6.99 20.12 19.46
CA LEU A 107 -7.13 21.01 18.32
C LEU A 107 -8.34 20.56 17.49
N PRO A 108 -9.35 21.42 17.25
CA PRO A 108 -10.45 21.08 16.37
C PRO A 108 -9.99 20.75 14.95
N MET A 109 -10.61 19.77 14.28
CA MET A 109 -10.19 19.36 12.93
C MET A 109 -10.34 20.45 11.85
N SER A 110 -11.06 21.53 12.16
CA SER A 110 -11.25 22.71 11.32
C SER A 110 -10.27 23.86 11.62
N ALA A 111 -9.51 23.76 12.70
CA ALA A 111 -8.60 24.81 13.16
C ALA A 111 -7.23 24.71 12.48
N ASN A 112 -6.72 25.86 12.04
CA ASN A 112 -5.39 25.94 11.45
C ASN A 112 -4.32 25.85 12.56
N TYR A 113 -3.43 24.86 12.46
CA TYR A 113 -2.41 24.59 13.48
C TYR A 113 -1.45 25.77 13.72
N ARG A 114 -1.21 26.62 12.70
CA ARG A 114 -0.25 27.74 12.77
C ARG A 114 -0.76 28.92 13.57
N THR A 115 -2.08 29.11 13.61
CA THR A 115 -2.72 30.24 14.30
C THR A 115 -3.39 29.81 15.61
N SER A 116 -3.25 28.55 15.97
CA SER A 116 -3.89 27.98 17.16
C SER A 116 -3.04 28.20 18.41
N PRO A 117 -3.66 28.27 19.60
CA PRO A 117 -2.94 28.41 20.85
C PRO A 117 -1.90 27.29 21.06
N SER A 118 -0.75 27.65 21.62
CA SER A 118 0.41 26.77 21.81
C SER A 118 0.13 25.54 22.69
N ASP A 119 -0.90 25.61 23.53
CA ASP A 119 -1.35 24.57 24.48
C ASP A 119 -2.40 23.60 23.90
N LYS A 120 -2.82 23.79 22.63
CA LYS A 120 -3.66 22.82 21.93
C LYS A 120 -2.86 21.61 21.48
N TYR A 121 -3.50 20.44 21.49
CA TYR A 121 -2.90 19.16 21.15
C TYR A 121 -3.50 18.52 19.91
N THR A 122 -2.65 17.86 19.13
CA THR A 122 -3.09 16.88 18.13
C THR A 122 -3.65 15.62 18.81
N PRO A 123 -4.44 14.80 18.08
CA PRO A 123 -4.86 13.48 18.58
C PRO A 123 -3.70 12.54 18.95
N MET A 124 -2.49 12.82 18.46
CA MET A 124 -1.27 12.05 18.74
C MET A 124 -0.56 12.50 20.02
N GLY A 125 -1.09 13.53 20.69
CA GLY A 125 -0.60 14.06 21.95
C GLY A 125 0.46 15.15 21.83
N PHE A 126 0.83 15.57 20.61
CA PHE A 126 1.78 16.67 20.40
C PHE A 126 1.09 18.02 20.51
N SER A 127 1.65 18.92 21.31
CA SER A 127 1.20 20.31 21.41
C SER A 127 1.59 21.13 20.18
N MET A 128 0.89 22.24 19.93
CA MET A 128 1.27 23.15 18.85
C MET A 128 2.67 23.72 19.05
N LYS A 129 3.08 23.99 20.31
CA LYS A 129 4.44 24.41 20.65
C LYS A 129 5.50 23.38 20.27
N GLU A 130 5.24 22.10 20.54
CA GLU A 130 6.15 21.02 20.17
C GLU A 130 6.25 20.86 18.66
N ILE A 131 5.13 21.00 17.94
CA ILE A 131 5.10 20.93 16.47
C ILE A 131 5.86 22.08 15.83
N GLU A 132 5.68 23.31 16.32
CA GLU A 132 6.47 24.47 15.90
C GLU A 132 7.97 24.23 16.16
N GLY A 133 8.29 23.65 17.31
CA GLY A 133 9.64 23.30 17.72
C GLY A 133 10.38 22.26 16.89
N LEU A 134 9.64 21.34 16.26
CA LEU A 134 10.20 20.29 15.39
C LEU A 134 10.70 20.84 14.05
N ALA A 135 10.30 22.06 13.68
CA ALA A 135 10.61 22.70 12.41
C ALA A 135 10.20 21.86 11.18
N GLU A 136 10.72 22.23 10.02
CA GLU A 136 10.48 21.55 8.74
C GLU A 136 11.30 20.27 8.61
N PHE A 137 10.69 19.27 7.97
CA PHE A 137 11.30 17.95 7.75
C PHE A 137 11.96 17.36 9.01
N PRO A 138 11.22 17.17 10.13
CA PRO A 138 11.74 16.43 11.27
C PRO A 138 12.03 14.98 10.88
N ASP A 139 12.73 14.24 11.75
CA ASP A 139 12.96 12.81 11.55
C ASP A 139 11.64 12.01 11.74
N TYR A 140 10.90 11.91 10.64
CA TYR A 140 9.64 11.19 10.58
C TYR A 140 9.81 9.67 10.73
N ALA A 141 11.02 9.13 10.51
CA ALA A 141 11.25 7.71 10.71
C ALA A 141 11.21 7.37 12.21
N THR A 142 11.85 8.19 13.04
CA THR A 142 11.76 8.09 14.50
C THR A 142 10.35 8.41 15.01
N LEU A 143 9.72 9.50 14.52
CA LEU A 143 8.36 9.88 14.92
C LEU A 143 7.32 8.80 14.60
N SER A 144 7.40 8.17 13.43
CA SER A 144 6.43 7.15 12.99
C SER A 144 6.78 5.73 13.41
N GLY A 145 8.05 5.46 13.71
CA GLY A 145 8.60 4.11 13.91
C GLY A 145 8.66 3.26 12.66
N VAL A 146 8.57 3.90 11.50
CA VAL A 146 8.78 3.27 10.20
C VAL A 146 10.12 3.78 9.68
N PRO A 147 11.13 2.92 9.48
CA PRO A 147 12.44 3.37 9.00
C PRO A 147 12.31 4.02 7.61
N LEU A 148 13.26 4.91 7.30
CA LEU A 148 13.45 5.36 5.92
C LEU A 148 13.75 4.16 5.02
N PRO A 149 13.35 4.21 3.74
CA PRO A 149 13.60 3.12 2.82
C PRO A 149 15.11 2.96 2.55
N SER A 150 15.52 1.75 2.21
CA SER A 150 16.87 1.51 1.70
C SER A 150 17.06 2.24 0.36
N PRO A 151 18.20 2.91 0.11
CA PRO A 151 18.51 3.46 -1.22
C PRO A 151 18.47 2.38 -2.30
N TYR A 152 18.01 2.73 -3.50
CA TYR A 152 17.94 1.83 -4.65
C TYR A 152 18.81 2.36 -5.81
N PRO A 153 20.15 2.30 -5.68
CA PRO A 153 21.06 2.93 -6.63
C PRO A 153 21.01 2.31 -8.03
N GLU A 154 20.66 1.03 -8.15
CA GLU A 154 20.48 0.32 -9.42
C GLU A 154 19.13 0.59 -10.11
N PHE A 155 18.24 1.37 -9.48
CA PHE A 155 16.98 1.76 -10.09
C PHE A 155 17.21 2.68 -11.30
N ASP A 156 16.75 2.22 -12.46
CA ASP A 156 16.74 2.97 -13.72
C ASP A 156 15.29 3.31 -14.09
N ILE A 157 14.95 4.60 -14.01
CA ILE A 157 13.61 5.08 -14.31
C ILE A 157 13.15 4.67 -15.72
N ALA A 158 14.04 4.60 -16.71
CA ALA A 158 13.67 4.30 -18.09
C ALA A 158 13.24 2.83 -18.29
N LYS A 159 13.71 1.93 -17.42
CA LYS A 159 13.42 0.49 -17.47
C LYS A 159 12.40 0.05 -16.43
N ALA A 160 12.16 0.87 -15.41
CA ALA A 160 11.32 0.52 -14.27
C ALA A 160 9.90 0.12 -14.69
N LEU A 161 9.48 -1.08 -14.30
CA LEU A 161 8.11 -1.56 -14.45
C LEU A 161 7.43 -1.70 -13.09
N PRO A 162 6.11 -1.54 -12.99
CA PRO A 162 5.40 -1.83 -11.74
C PRO A 162 5.62 -3.28 -11.34
N ARG A 163 5.69 -3.54 -10.03
CA ARG A 163 5.65 -4.91 -9.55
C ARG A 163 4.34 -5.58 -10.01
N PRO A 164 4.36 -6.85 -10.46
CA PRO A 164 3.24 -7.46 -11.18
C PRO A 164 2.13 -7.96 -10.23
N TYR A 165 1.41 -7.02 -9.61
CA TYR A 165 0.36 -7.34 -8.64
C TYR A 165 -0.80 -8.11 -9.29
N ARG A 166 -1.19 -9.22 -8.64
CA ARG A 166 -2.35 -10.08 -8.94
C ARG A 166 -3.19 -10.27 -7.67
N PRO A 167 -3.87 -9.23 -7.17
CA PRO A 167 -4.64 -9.28 -5.92
C PRO A 167 -5.99 -10.03 -6.08
N PHE A 168 -6.01 -11.09 -6.89
CA PHE A 168 -7.16 -11.97 -7.07
C PHE A 168 -7.25 -12.98 -5.93
N ARG A 169 -8.47 -13.30 -5.50
CA ARG A 169 -8.71 -14.20 -4.38
C ARG A 169 -9.96 -15.04 -4.60
N TRP A 170 -9.90 -16.27 -4.11
CA TRP A 170 -10.98 -17.25 -4.12
C TRP A 170 -11.00 -17.97 -2.76
N ALA A 171 -12.09 -18.05 -1.98
CA ALA A 171 -13.47 -17.55 -2.11
C ALA A 171 -13.61 -16.02 -1.97
N TYR A 172 -14.40 -15.42 -2.87
CA TYR A 172 -14.49 -13.96 -2.98
C TYR A 172 -15.50 -13.36 -1.98
N HIS A 173 -15.05 -13.15 -0.74
CA HIS A 173 -15.77 -12.40 0.27
C HIS A 173 -15.18 -11.01 0.48
N GLN A 174 -16.06 -10.02 0.67
CA GLN A 174 -15.67 -8.65 0.98
C GLN A 174 -14.99 -8.61 2.36
N THR A 175 -13.69 -8.36 2.37
CA THR A 175 -12.82 -8.25 3.56
C THR A 175 -11.81 -7.12 3.36
N MET A 176 -11.19 -6.61 4.43
CA MET A 176 -10.18 -5.55 4.31
C MET A 176 -8.93 -6.00 3.53
N SER A 177 -8.57 -7.29 3.59
CA SER A 177 -7.53 -7.88 2.72
C SER A 177 -6.14 -7.26 2.92
N LEU A 178 -5.80 -6.99 4.18
CA LEU A 178 -4.63 -6.20 4.55
C LEU A 178 -3.40 -7.09 4.68
N THR A 179 -2.28 -6.59 4.18
CA THR A 179 -0.94 -7.12 4.46
C THR A 179 -0.08 -6.01 5.04
N LYS A 180 1.03 -6.37 5.69
CA LYS A 180 2.00 -5.37 6.17
C LYS A 180 2.59 -4.64 4.96
N LEU A 181 2.71 -3.31 5.02
CA LEU A 181 3.40 -2.53 4.00
C LEU A 181 4.87 -2.95 3.94
N GLU A 182 5.36 -3.24 2.74
CA GLU A 182 6.79 -3.35 2.49
C GLU A 182 7.36 -1.93 2.42
N THR A 183 8.10 -1.53 3.45
CA THR A 183 8.44 -0.12 3.68
C THR A 183 9.27 0.49 2.55
N ASP A 184 10.14 -0.30 1.89
CA ASP A 184 10.94 0.14 0.74
C ASP A 184 10.12 0.43 -0.52
N TRP A 185 8.83 0.06 -0.51
CA TRP A 185 7.92 0.14 -1.66
C TRP A 185 6.67 0.96 -1.35
N TRP A 186 6.80 1.99 -0.50
CA TRP A 186 5.67 2.88 -0.21
C TRP A 186 5.29 3.74 -1.43
N ILE A 187 6.28 4.34 -2.11
CA ILE A 187 6.09 5.16 -3.31
C ILE A 187 6.89 4.52 -4.44
N GLU A 188 6.22 3.95 -5.42
CA GLU A 188 6.86 3.24 -6.54
C GLU A 188 6.88 4.12 -7.79
N LEU A 189 8.03 4.19 -8.47
CA LEU A 189 8.19 4.91 -9.74
C LEU A 189 8.33 3.92 -10.90
N GLU A 190 7.91 4.33 -12.09
CA GLU A 190 7.87 3.51 -13.30
C GLU A 190 8.37 4.33 -14.51
N ASN A 191 8.67 3.66 -15.61
CA ASN A 191 9.07 4.27 -16.88
C ASN A 191 8.05 5.24 -17.48
N THR A 192 6.79 5.17 -17.04
CA THR A 192 5.75 6.13 -17.43
C THR A 192 5.76 7.43 -16.62
N TYR A 193 6.64 7.57 -15.62
CA TYR A 193 6.64 8.67 -14.65
C TYR A 193 6.44 10.05 -15.28
N THR A 194 7.25 10.44 -16.26
CA THR A 194 7.17 11.76 -16.90
C THR A 194 5.81 12.00 -17.55
N SER A 195 5.31 11.03 -18.34
CA SER A 195 3.97 11.12 -18.94
C SER A 195 2.86 11.14 -17.91
N ARG A 196 3.00 10.37 -16.81
CA ARG A 196 1.98 10.28 -15.76
C ARG A 196 1.90 11.57 -14.95
N ILE A 197 3.02 12.21 -14.63
CA ILE A 197 3.03 13.53 -13.98
C ILE A 197 2.38 14.57 -14.89
N ALA A 198 2.73 14.61 -16.18
CA ALA A 198 2.11 15.54 -17.13
C ALA A 198 0.59 15.35 -17.21
N GLN A 199 0.12 14.11 -17.34
CA GLN A 199 -1.31 13.76 -17.37
C GLN A 199 -2.03 14.21 -16.09
N ARG A 200 -1.43 14.01 -14.92
CA ARG A 200 -2.01 14.44 -13.63
C ARG A 200 -2.16 15.95 -13.54
N LYS A 201 -1.15 16.70 -14.01
CA LYS A 201 -1.21 18.18 -14.05
C LYS A 201 -2.30 18.67 -15.00
N GLU A 202 -2.47 18.03 -16.15
CA GLU A 202 -3.56 18.33 -17.09
C GLU A 202 -4.94 18.04 -16.45
N LEU A 203 -5.08 16.90 -15.78
CA LEU A 203 -6.31 16.55 -15.06
C LEU A 203 -6.65 17.60 -14.00
N TYR A 204 -5.66 18.09 -13.24
CA TYR A 204 -5.88 19.15 -12.27
C TYR A 204 -6.24 20.49 -12.92
N ALA A 205 -5.53 20.89 -13.98
CA ALA A 205 -5.84 22.11 -14.71
C ALA A 205 -7.28 22.11 -15.26
N LYS A 206 -7.76 20.96 -15.74
CA LYS A 206 -9.11 20.80 -16.29
C LYS A 206 -10.20 20.70 -15.22
N ASN A 207 -9.94 19.99 -14.12
CA ASN A 207 -10.99 19.55 -13.19
C ASN A 207 -10.93 20.24 -11.81
N GLY A 208 -9.82 20.90 -11.47
CA GLY A 208 -9.63 21.66 -10.22
C GLY A 208 -10.01 20.85 -8.97
N LYS A 209 -10.99 21.35 -8.22
CA LYS A 209 -11.50 20.74 -6.98
C LYS A 209 -12.05 19.32 -7.12
N GLN A 210 -12.38 18.89 -8.33
CA GLN A 210 -12.83 17.52 -8.57
C GLN A 210 -11.69 16.49 -8.47
N VAL A 211 -10.43 16.92 -8.52
CA VAL A 211 -9.26 16.03 -8.33
C VAL A 211 -8.35 16.45 -7.18
N LEU A 212 -8.36 17.72 -6.77
CA LEU A 212 -7.57 18.18 -5.62
C LEU A 212 -8.35 19.22 -4.82
N ASP A 213 -8.66 18.90 -3.56
CA ASP A 213 -9.29 19.85 -2.63
C ASP A 213 -8.75 19.63 -1.21
N ALA A 214 -8.68 20.70 -0.44
CA ALA A 214 -8.20 20.69 0.94
C ALA A 214 -9.07 21.64 1.76
N MET A 215 -9.72 21.11 2.79
CA MET A 215 -10.55 21.89 3.71
C MET A 215 -9.68 22.57 4.78
N PRO A 216 -10.12 23.72 5.33
CA PRO A 216 -9.47 24.34 6.48
C PRO A 216 -9.24 23.35 7.64
N GLY A 217 -8.11 23.48 8.32
CA GLY A 217 -7.66 22.57 9.39
C GLY A 217 -6.86 21.36 8.92
N SER A 218 -6.79 21.12 7.61
CA SER A 218 -5.97 20.04 7.03
C SER A 218 -4.50 20.39 6.80
N GLU A 219 -4.07 21.62 7.12
CA GLU A 219 -2.77 22.17 6.74
C GLU A 219 -1.60 21.37 7.33
N LEU A 220 -1.70 20.95 8.60
CA LEU A 220 -0.66 20.15 9.25
C LEU A 220 -0.52 18.80 8.58
N ALA A 221 -1.63 18.11 8.33
CA ALA A 221 -1.61 16.78 7.73
C ALA A 221 -1.14 16.81 6.27
N CYS A 222 -1.50 17.85 5.50
CA CYS A 222 -1.01 18.03 4.14
C CYS A 222 0.50 18.30 4.12
N LYS A 223 1.00 19.19 4.99
CA LYS A 223 2.43 19.46 5.13
C LYS A 223 3.19 18.21 5.52
N GLU A 224 2.74 17.53 6.57
CA GLU A 224 3.36 16.33 7.10
C GLU A 224 3.43 15.21 6.05
N LEU A 225 2.34 14.97 5.31
CA LEU A 225 2.35 13.99 4.23
C LEU A 225 3.38 14.35 3.15
N MET A 226 3.39 15.62 2.70
CA MET A 226 4.35 16.07 1.71
C MET A 226 5.79 15.85 2.18
N GLU A 227 6.13 16.28 3.40
CA GLU A 227 7.47 16.14 3.93
C GLU A 227 7.91 14.67 4.03
N MET A 228 7.02 13.79 4.51
CA MET A 228 7.28 12.36 4.59
C MET A 228 7.50 11.72 3.22
N VAL A 229 6.69 12.07 2.22
CA VAL A 229 6.84 11.55 0.86
C VAL A 229 8.15 12.05 0.23
N LEU A 230 8.50 13.32 0.43
CA LEU A 230 9.75 13.87 -0.10
C LEU A 230 10.99 13.25 0.55
N GLN A 231 10.98 13.03 1.87
CA GLN A 231 12.03 12.25 2.55
C GLN A 231 12.12 10.84 1.99
N PHE A 232 10.98 10.18 1.73
CA PHE A 232 10.95 8.85 1.15
C PHE A 232 11.61 8.82 -0.24
N VAL A 233 11.19 9.67 -1.18
CA VAL A 233 11.72 9.62 -2.55
C VAL A 233 13.19 10.04 -2.61
N CYS A 234 13.63 10.98 -1.77
CA CYS A 234 15.05 11.35 -1.67
C CYS A 234 15.90 10.22 -1.09
N ALA A 235 15.39 9.46 -0.11
CA ALA A 235 16.10 8.32 0.46
C ALA A 235 16.11 7.10 -0.47
N ARG A 236 14.98 6.80 -1.11
CA ARG A 236 14.84 5.62 -1.99
C ARG A 236 15.51 5.81 -3.34
N TYR A 237 15.41 7.00 -3.93
CA TYR A 237 15.87 7.32 -5.29
C TYR A 237 16.83 8.53 -5.30
N PRO A 238 17.95 8.48 -4.55
CA PRO A 238 18.85 9.63 -4.35
C PRO A 238 19.50 10.13 -5.64
N GLN A 239 19.64 9.27 -6.66
CA GLN A 239 20.13 9.65 -7.98
C GLN A 239 19.17 10.61 -8.70
N TYR A 240 17.87 10.56 -8.39
CA TYR A 240 16.83 11.33 -9.06
C TYR A 240 16.29 12.48 -8.22
N PHE A 241 16.24 12.33 -6.90
CA PHE A 241 15.64 13.32 -6.00
C PHE A 241 16.63 13.80 -4.96
N THR A 242 16.64 15.11 -4.71
CA THR A 242 17.42 15.72 -3.63
C THR A 242 16.65 16.90 -3.07
N LEU A 243 16.62 17.04 -1.74
CA LEU A 243 16.03 18.18 -1.08
C LEU A 243 17.14 19.05 -0.48
N VAL A 244 17.39 20.21 -1.09
CA VAL A 244 18.42 21.16 -0.67
C VAL A 244 17.82 22.11 0.37
N ASP A 245 18.55 22.32 1.47
CA ASP A 245 18.19 23.22 2.56
C ASP A 245 16.76 23.04 3.10
N LYS A 246 16.26 21.78 3.07
CA LYS A 246 14.88 21.44 3.46
C LYS A 246 13.81 22.27 2.73
N ARG A 247 14.11 22.78 1.53
CA ARG A 247 13.25 23.74 0.82
C ARG A 247 13.16 23.50 -0.68
N ILE A 248 14.29 23.32 -1.34
CA ILE A 248 14.32 23.18 -2.81
C ILE A 248 14.39 21.69 -3.16
N LEU A 249 13.30 21.16 -3.71
CA LEU A 249 13.28 19.81 -4.26
C LEU A 249 13.83 19.84 -5.69
N GLN A 250 14.94 19.14 -5.90
CA GLN A 250 15.49 18.84 -7.21
C GLN A 250 14.94 17.51 -7.70
N ASN A 251 14.30 17.51 -8.87
CA ASN A 251 13.77 16.33 -9.53
C ASN A 251 14.47 16.17 -10.89
N ARG A 252 15.48 15.29 -10.93
CA ARG A 252 16.32 15.08 -12.11
C ARG A 252 15.65 14.25 -13.20
N ILE A 253 14.53 13.57 -12.89
CA ILE A 253 13.73 12.87 -13.91
C ILE A 253 13.00 13.89 -14.78
N LEU A 254 12.45 14.94 -14.17
CA LEU A 254 11.75 16.03 -14.89
C LEU A 254 12.66 17.19 -15.28
N GLY A 255 13.88 17.26 -14.72
CA GLY A 255 14.77 18.39 -14.89
C GLY A 255 14.26 19.67 -14.20
N THR A 256 13.56 19.53 -13.07
CA THR A 256 12.92 20.65 -12.37
C THR A 256 13.54 20.88 -10.99
N GLU A 257 13.51 22.14 -10.57
CA GLU A 257 13.74 22.55 -9.18
C GLU A 257 12.50 23.29 -8.67
N GLN A 258 12.02 22.94 -7.49
CA GLN A 258 10.79 23.48 -6.93
C GLN A 258 10.99 23.88 -5.46
N ASP A 259 10.66 25.14 -5.14
CA ASP A 259 10.47 25.56 -3.76
C ASP A 259 9.17 24.95 -3.22
N VAL A 260 9.31 23.99 -2.29
CA VAL A 260 8.18 23.25 -1.71
C VAL A 260 7.34 24.11 -0.76
N THR A 261 7.84 25.28 -0.37
CA THR A 261 7.11 26.25 0.49
C THR A 261 6.28 27.24 -0.31
N ALA A 262 6.56 27.38 -1.61
CA ALA A 262 5.89 28.33 -2.50
C ALA A 262 4.54 27.83 -3.02
N LYS A 263 4.19 26.56 -2.79
CA LYS A 263 2.91 25.96 -3.19
C LYS A 263 2.24 25.21 -2.05
N PRO A 264 0.91 25.02 -2.11
CA PRO A 264 0.22 24.10 -1.20
C PRO A 264 0.86 22.69 -1.23
N PRO A 265 1.00 22.01 -0.09
CA PRO A 265 1.72 20.73 -0.03
C PRO A 265 1.20 19.64 -0.98
N LEU A 266 -0.11 19.57 -1.20
CA LEU A 266 -0.70 18.58 -2.12
C LEU A 266 -0.41 18.89 -3.60
N GLU A 267 -0.18 20.16 -3.96
CA GLU A 267 0.26 20.53 -5.31
C GLU A 267 1.72 20.15 -5.56
N VAL A 268 2.58 20.24 -4.54
CA VAL A 268 3.96 19.74 -4.61
C VAL A 268 3.96 18.23 -4.87
N LEU A 269 3.07 17.48 -4.20
CA LEU A 269 2.87 16.06 -4.46
C LEU A 269 2.32 15.78 -5.86
N LEU A 270 1.32 16.54 -6.31
CA LEU A 270 0.79 16.45 -7.67
C LEU A 270 1.89 16.62 -8.74
N ASP A 271 2.78 17.59 -8.52
CA ASP A 271 3.87 17.94 -9.44
C ASP A 271 4.99 16.89 -9.51
N ASN A 272 5.16 16.04 -8.50
CA ASN A 272 6.37 15.19 -8.38
C ASN A 272 6.10 13.71 -8.12
N VAL A 273 4.89 13.30 -7.73
CA VAL A 273 4.63 11.91 -7.31
C VAL A 273 3.38 11.37 -8.03
N PRO A 274 3.50 10.22 -8.73
CA PRO A 274 2.39 9.63 -9.49
C PRO A 274 1.44 8.78 -8.62
N GLU A 275 1.26 9.16 -7.35
CA GLU A 275 0.38 8.51 -6.37
C GLU A 275 -0.81 9.43 -6.05
N ASP A 276 -1.97 8.84 -5.82
CA ASP A 276 -3.13 9.54 -5.28
C ASP A 276 -3.13 9.48 -3.75
N PHE A 277 -3.59 10.54 -3.09
CA PHE A 277 -3.62 10.64 -1.63
C PHE A 277 -4.98 11.14 -1.16
N ALA A 278 -5.54 10.48 -0.14
CA ALA A 278 -6.71 10.90 0.60
C ALA A 278 -6.36 11.01 2.09
N ILE A 279 -6.66 12.15 2.71
CA ILE A 279 -6.29 12.48 4.08
C ILE A 279 -7.55 12.53 4.95
N MET A 280 -7.63 11.60 5.88
CA MET A 280 -8.74 11.43 6.80
C MET A 280 -8.36 12.02 8.16
N LEU A 281 -9.09 13.04 8.64
CA LEU A 281 -8.88 13.60 9.98
C LEU A 281 -9.94 13.11 10.95
N ARG A 282 -9.52 12.90 12.19
CA ARG A 282 -10.40 12.56 13.31
C ARG A 282 -11.12 13.81 13.78
N ASP A 283 -12.45 13.76 13.81
CA ASP A 283 -13.28 14.76 14.47
C ASP A 283 -13.11 14.66 15.99
N GLU A 284 -12.85 15.78 16.64
CA GLU A 284 -12.58 15.86 18.08
C GLU A 284 -13.81 15.48 18.92
N THR A 285 -15.02 15.76 18.43
CA THR A 285 -16.28 15.61 19.16
C THR A 285 -16.79 14.17 19.13
N THR A 286 -16.74 13.53 17.95
CA THR A 286 -17.32 12.20 17.71
C THR A 286 -16.27 11.09 17.64
N GLY A 287 -15.01 11.44 17.37
CA GLY A 287 -13.93 10.49 17.09
C GLY A 287 -14.01 9.79 15.73
N GLN A 288 -14.95 10.19 14.87
CA GLN A 288 -15.10 9.66 13.52
C GLN A 288 -14.13 10.33 12.55
N TYR A 289 -13.83 9.66 11.43
CA TYR A 289 -12.87 10.16 10.45
C TYR A 289 -13.57 10.72 9.21
N PHE A 290 -13.14 11.93 8.81
CA PHE A 290 -13.69 12.70 7.71
C PHE A 290 -12.65 12.97 6.63
N LEU A 291 -13.04 12.95 5.36
CA LEU A 291 -12.13 13.28 4.26
C LEU A 291 -11.93 14.78 4.22
N ARG A 292 -10.75 15.25 4.62
CA ARG A 292 -10.49 16.69 4.75
C ARG A 292 -9.57 17.23 3.68
N ALA A 293 -8.74 16.40 3.07
CA ALA A 293 -7.96 16.80 1.91
C ALA A 293 -7.66 15.60 1.02
N ALA A 294 -7.50 15.83 -0.27
CA ALA A 294 -7.15 14.79 -1.22
C ALA A 294 -6.52 15.37 -2.49
N VAL A 295 -5.65 14.57 -3.13
CA VAL A 295 -5.22 14.72 -4.52
C VAL A 295 -5.39 13.36 -5.19
N ILE A 296 -6.41 13.22 -6.04
CA ILE A 296 -6.84 11.96 -6.64
C ILE A 296 -7.11 12.16 -8.12
N CYS A 297 -6.14 11.77 -8.94
CA CYS A 297 -6.20 11.86 -10.40
C CYS A 297 -6.61 10.53 -11.04
N SER A 298 -6.87 9.48 -10.27
CA SER A 298 -7.21 8.15 -10.78
C SER A 298 -8.56 7.61 -10.28
N ALA A 299 -9.52 8.47 -9.92
CA ALA A 299 -10.84 8.02 -9.48
C ALA A 299 -11.68 7.42 -10.63
N MET A 300 -12.42 6.34 -10.34
CA MET A 300 -13.36 5.67 -11.26
C MET A 300 -14.78 5.72 -10.71
N GLY A 301 -15.70 6.36 -11.42
CA GLY A 301 -17.12 6.50 -11.04
C GLY A 301 -17.39 7.54 -9.94
N TRP A 302 -16.40 8.34 -9.55
CA TRP A 302 -16.54 9.40 -8.53
C TRP A 302 -15.43 10.46 -8.69
N ASN A 303 -15.50 11.53 -7.89
CA ASN A 303 -14.49 12.59 -7.86
C ASN A 303 -14.31 13.17 -6.44
N VAL A 304 -13.20 13.86 -6.19
CA VAL A 304 -12.84 14.40 -4.86
C VAL A 304 -13.94 15.31 -4.30
N ALA A 305 -14.45 16.24 -5.10
CA ALA A 305 -15.49 17.18 -4.69
C ALA A 305 -16.76 16.50 -4.16
N SER A 306 -17.11 15.30 -4.65
CA SER A 306 -18.28 14.55 -4.17
C SER A 306 -18.05 13.77 -2.86
N LYS A 307 -16.80 13.68 -2.38
CA LYS A 307 -16.39 12.89 -1.22
C LYS A 307 -15.77 13.71 -0.09
N VAL A 308 -15.16 14.86 -0.37
CA VAL A 308 -14.58 15.74 0.66
C VAL A 308 -15.68 16.20 1.62
N GLY A 309 -15.36 16.25 2.91
CA GLY A 309 -16.28 16.56 4.00
C GLY A 309 -17.14 15.38 4.48
N LYS A 310 -17.10 14.23 3.81
CA LYS A 310 -17.85 13.04 4.23
C LYS A 310 -17.06 12.16 5.21
N GLN A 311 -17.81 11.43 6.04
CA GLN A 311 -17.29 10.39 6.91
C GLN A 311 -16.89 9.16 6.11
N LEU A 312 -16.04 8.32 6.71
CA LEU A 312 -15.58 7.09 6.08
C LEU A 312 -16.72 6.20 5.58
N HIS A 313 -17.78 6.02 6.37
CA HIS A 313 -18.92 5.18 5.96
C HIS A 313 -19.76 5.80 4.85
N GLU A 314 -19.92 7.13 4.82
CA GLU A 314 -20.65 7.86 3.77
C GLU A 314 -19.90 7.83 2.43
N ILE A 315 -18.57 7.84 2.46
CA ILE A 315 -17.73 7.67 1.25
C ILE A 315 -17.99 6.30 0.62
N HIS A 316 -18.14 5.27 1.47
CA HIS A 316 -18.24 3.86 1.08
C HIS A 316 -19.69 3.36 0.93
N GLU A 317 -20.70 4.21 1.08
CA GLU A 317 -22.12 3.86 0.91
C GLU A 317 -22.42 3.03 -0.36
N PRO A 318 -21.84 3.34 -1.55
CA PRO A 318 -22.14 2.58 -2.77
C PRO A 318 -21.52 1.18 -2.83
N ILE A 319 -20.64 0.82 -1.88
CA ILE A 319 -19.88 -0.44 -1.93
C ILE A 319 -20.76 -1.57 -1.36
N PRO A 320 -21.03 -2.64 -2.15
CA PRO A 320 -21.88 -3.73 -1.68
C PRO A 320 -21.32 -4.40 -0.41
N ASP A 321 -22.22 -4.73 0.50
CA ASP A 321 -21.94 -5.34 1.81
C ASP A 321 -21.08 -4.48 2.77
N TYR A 322 -20.74 -3.21 2.45
CA TYR A 322 -19.87 -2.40 3.30
C TYR A 322 -20.48 -2.16 4.68
N LYS A 323 -21.72 -1.67 4.73
CA LYS A 323 -22.41 -1.33 5.97
C LYS A 323 -22.54 -2.54 6.88
N GLU A 324 -22.96 -3.69 6.33
CA GLU A 324 -23.25 -4.89 7.09
C GLU A 324 -22.01 -5.68 7.49
N LYS A 325 -20.94 -5.67 6.67
CA LYS A 325 -19.77 -6.54 6.87
C LYS A 325 -18.47 -5.82 7.19
N MET A 326 -18.33 -4.54 6.84
CA MET A 326 -17.04 -3.83 6.94
C MET A 326 -17.06 -2.66 7.91
N GLN A 327 -18.14 -1.85 7.95
CA GLN A 327 -18.16 -0.56 8.62
C GLN A 327 -17.60 -0.62 10.06
N PHE A 328 -18.17 -1.48 10.91
CA PHE A 328 -17.71 -1.62 12.31
C PHE A 328 -16.22 -1.96 12.42
N SER A 329 -15.75 -2.89 11.59
CA SER A 329 -14.34 -3.31 11.58
C SER A 329 -13.42 -2.19 11.11
N MET A 330 -13.86 -1.39 10.14
CA MET A 330 -13.12 -0.28 9.55
C MET A 330 -13.01 0.89 10.53
N ASP A 331 -14.12 1.29 11.17
CA ASP A 331 -14.13 2.39 12.15
C ASP A 331 -13.23 2.07 13.35
N ARG A 332 -13.30 0.83 13.85
CA ARG A 332 -12.39 0.33 14.89
C ARG A 332 -10.93 0.32 14.43
N PHE A 333 -10.67 -0.09 13.18
CA PHE A 333 -9.33 -0.11 12.63
C PHE A 333 -8.75 1.31 12.52
N PHE A 334 -9.49 2.26 11.94
CA PHE A 334 -9.10 3.66 11.85
C PHE A 334 -8.87 4.30 13.21
N THR A 335 -9.61 3.92 14.24
CA THR A 335 -9.35 4.43 15.60
C THR A 335 -8.03 3.88 16.18
N LYS A 336 -7.74 2.59 15.98
CA LYS A 336 -6.66 1.89 16.69
C LYS A 336 -5.37 1.68 15.88
N MET A 337 -5.37 2.02 14.59
CA MET A 337 -4.20 1.82 13.73
C MET A 337 -3.00 2.59 14.28
N PRO A 338 -1.88 1.93 14.62
CA PRO A 338 -0.67 2.60 15.06
C PRO A 338 0.12 3.14 13.87
N THR A 339 1.11 4.00 14.10
CA THR A 339 1.92 4.58 13.01
C THR A 339 2.97 3.60 12.48
N GLU A 340 3.51 2.71 13.31
CA GLU A 340 4.63 1.82 12.97
C GLU A 340 4.22 0.54 12.22
N LYS A 341 2.91 0.36 11.99
CA LYS A 341 2.37 -0.79 11.26
C LYS A 341 1.49 -0.32 10.09
N PRO A 342 2.05 0.42 9.13
CA PRO A 342 1.34 0.71 7.90
C PRO A 342 1.03 -0.59 7.14
N ILE A 343 -0.03 -0.55 6.35
CA ILE A 343 -0.57 -1.71 5.65
C ILE A 343 -0.72 -1.42 4.16
N GLN A 344 -0.77 -2.48 3.37
CA GLN A 344 -0.97 -2.42 1.93
C GLN A 344 -2.00 -3.46 1.48
N ARG A 345 -2.66 -3.19 0.35
CA ARG A 345 -3.61 -4.09 -0.32
C ARG A 345 -3.78 -3.70 -1.79
N GLY A 346 -4.33 -4.62 -2.59
CA GLY A 346 -4.77 -4.32 -3.95
C GLY A 346 -6.29 -4.29 -4.07
N SER A 347 -6.82 -3.30 -4.77
CA SER A 347 -8.11 -3.41 -5.46
C SER A 347 -7.86 -3.64 -6.94
N TRP A 348 -8.78 -4.28 -7.65
CA TRP A 348 -8.61 -4.60 -9.06
C TRP A 348 -9.89 -4.42 -9.86
N GLY A 349 -9.73 -4.11 -11.14
CA GLY A 349 -10.76 -4.09 -12.18
C GLY A 349 -10.19 -4.61 -13.49
N LEU A 350 -11.06 -4.85 -14.47
CA LEU A 350 -10.68 -5.19 -15.83
C LEU A 350 -11.31 -4.13 -16.73
N GLU A 351 -10.49 -3.48 -17.53
CA GLU A 351 -10.88 -2.28 -18.28
C GLU A 351 -10.37 -2.34 -19.72
N VAL A 352 -11.05 -1.62 -20.60
CA VAL A 352 -10.57 -1.36 -21.96
C VAL A 352 -9.63 -0.14 -21.91
N GLY A 353 -8.43 -0.30 -22.46
CA GLY A 353 -7.37 0.71 -22.38
C GLY A 353 -6.88 0.93 -20.95
N GLN A 354 -6.42 2.16 -20.68
CA GLN A 354 -5.84 2.54 -19.39
C GLN A 354 -6.52 3.80 -18.82
N PRO A 355 -7.85 3.77 -18.57
CA PRO A 355 -8.58 4.92 -18.08
C PRO A 355 -8.08 5.31 -16.69
N LEU A 356 -7.41 6.46 -16.58
CA LEU A 356 -6.90 6.94 -15.31
C LEU A 356 -8.04 7.54 -14.48
N TYR A 357 -8.71 8.57 -15.02
CA TYR A 357 -9.77 9.33 -14.37
C TYR A 357 -11.08 9.18 -15.15
N MET A 358 -12.14 8.75 -14.48
CA MET A 358 -13.47 8.55 -15.06
C MET A 358 -14.52 9.07 -14.06
N PRO A 359 -14.79 10.39 -14.01
CA PRO A 359 -15.83 10.95 -13.14
C PRO A 359 -17.24 10.52 -13.61
N PRO A 360 -18.29 10.72 -12.79
CA PRO A 360 -19.66 10.41 -13.21
C PRO A 360 -20.05 11.12 -14.51
N GLY A 361 -20.60 10.38 -15.47
CA GLY A 361 -21.00 10.88 -16.78
C GLY A 361 -19.90 10.88 -17.84
N ASP A 362 -18.70 10.40 -17.51
CA ASP A 362 -17.62 10.24 -18.49
C ASP A 362 -18.04 9.28 -19.64
N PRO A 363 -17.69 9.55 -20.90
CA PRO A 363 -18.00 8.65 -22.02
C PRO A 363 -17.52 7.22 -21.81
N HIS A 364 -16.40 7.02 -21.12
CA HIS A 364 -15.86 5.70 -20.81
C HIS A 364 -16.78 4.91 -19.87
N GLU A 365 -17.48 5.57 -18.94
CA GLU A 365 -18.47 4.92 -18.08
C GLU A 365 -19.61 4.30 -18.90
N ARG A 366 -20.09 5.02 -19.93
CA ARG A 366 -21.11 4.50 -20.85
C ARG A 366 -20.59 3.35 -21.71
N ALA A 367 -19.32 3.37 -22.11
CA ALA A 367 -18.72 2.29 -22.88
C ALA A 367 -18.76 0.96 -22.11
N ARG A 368 -18.67 1.00 -20.77
CA ARG A 368 -18.76 -0.19 -19.89
C ARG A 368 -20.15 -0.82 -19.83
N LEU A 369 -21.17 -0.17 -20.41
CA LEU A 369 -22.55 -0.68 -20.46
C LEU A 369 -22.83 -1.50 -21.73
N SER A 370 -21.84 -1.69 -22.60
CA SER A 370 -21.96 -2.48 -23.83
C SER A 370 -20.73 -3.36 -24.06
N GLN A 371 -20.90 -4.48 -24.76
CA GLN A 371 -19.80 -5.28 -25.27
C GLN A 371 -19.56 -4.91 -26.74
N ARG A 372 -18.42 -4.28 -27.01
CA ARG A 372 -17.96 -3.96 -28.37
C ARG A 372 -17.66 -5.25 -29.14
N SER A 373 -18.24 -5.40 -30.34
CA SER A 373 -18.02 -6.58 -31.19
C SER A 373 -16.61 -6.63 -31.80
N ASP A 374 -15.97 -5.47 -31.93
CA ASP A 374 -14.63 -5.28 -32.48
C ASP A 374 -13.53 -5.23 -31.40
N LEU A 375 -13.88 -5.40 -30.12
CA LEU A 375 -12.92 -5.37 -29.02
C LEU A 375 -11.90 -6.51 -29.15
N THR A 376 -10.62 -6.17 -29.07
CA THR A 376 -9.53 -7.14 -29.08
C THR A 376 -8.89 -7.30 -27.69
N LEU A 377 -8.13 -8.39 -27.50
CA LEU A 377 -7.54 -8.73 -26.21
C LEU A 377 -6.41 -7.77 -25.80
N ASP A 378 -5.66 -7.25 -26.76
CA ASP A 378 -4.58 -6.27 -26.55
C ASP A 378 -5.10 -4.91 -26.06
N GLU A 379 -6.38 -4.60 -26.29
CA GLU A 379 -7.04 -3.44 -25.68
C GLU A 379 -7.40 -3.69 -24.20
N CYS A 380 -7.45 -4.94 -23.72
CA CYS A 380 -7.93 -5.28 -22.39
C CYS A 380 -6.81 -5.31 -21.35
N HIS A 381 -7.01 -4.59 -20.24
CA HIS A 381 -6.02 -4.45 -19.18
C HIS A 381 -6.58 -4.85 -17.83
N LEU A 382 -5.74 -5.47 -17.00
CA LEU A 382 -5.92 -5.48 -15.56
C LEU A 382 -5.55 -4.10 -15.04
N ARG A 383 -6.50 -3.45 -14.35
CA ARG A 383 -6.21 -2.29 -13.51
C ARG A 383 -6.06 -2.75 -12.07
N VAL A 384 -4.94 -2.45 -11.44
CA VAL A 384 -4.74 -2.59 -9.99
C VAL A 384 -4.62 -1.20 -9.38
N ASP A 385 -5.51 -0.87 -8.45
CA ASP A 385 -5.25 0.22 -7.52
C ASP A 385 -4.47 -0.39 -6.36
N TRP A 386 -3.15 -0.18 -6.35
CA TRP A 386 -2.31 -0.63 -5.25
C TRP A 386 -2.36 0.41 -4.14
N GLN A 387 -2.87 0.01 -2.98
CA GLN A 387 -3.29 0.92 -1.92
C GLN A 387 -2.43 0.71 -0.69
N THR A 388 -2.02 1.80 -0.05
CA THR A 388 -1.47 1.76 1.31
C THR A 388 -2.29 2.64 2.25
N LEU A 389 -2.29 2.27 3.52
CA LEU A 389 -2.95 3.01 4.58
C LEU A 389 -1.98 3.18 5.74
N ARG A 390 -1.74 4.43 6.15
CA ARG A 390 -0.81 4.77 7.23
C ARG A 390 -1.31 5.92 8.09
N ARG A 391 -0.90 5.96 9.35
CA ARG A 391 -1.14 7.10 10.24
C ARG A 391 0.07 8.03 10.22
N LEU A 392 -0.20 9.33 10.11
CA LEU A 392 0.81 10.37 10.26
C LEU A 392 1.10 10.64 11.75
N PRO A 393 2.37 10.66 12.17
CA PRO A 393 2.73 10.66 13.60
C PRO A 393 2.43 11.96 14.36
N LEU A 394 2.36 13.11 13.69
CA LEU A 394 2.08 14.41 14.32
C LEU A 394 0.59 14.73 14.26
N SER A 395 0.03 14.88 13.06
CA SER A 395 -1.39 15.23 12.88
C SER A 395 -2.36 14.14 13.33
N GLY A 396 -1.92 12.88 13.34
CA GLY A 396 -2.77 11.71 13.58
C GLY A 396 -3.69 11.37 12.42
N ALA A 397 -3.56 12.08 11.28
CA ALA A 397 -4.32 11.81 10.08
C ALA A 397 -4.08 10.38 9.59
N VAL A 398 -5.12 9.77 9.02
CA VAL A 398 -4.99 8.51 8.29
C VAL A 398 -4.91 8.83 6.80
N VAL A 399 -3.78 8.47 6.18
CA VAL A 399 -3.54 8.65 4.75
C VAL A 399 -3.82 7.34 4.05
N PHE A 400 -4.79 7.38 3.15
CA PHE A 400 -5.01 6.36 2.13
C PHE A 400 -4.34 6.83 0.86
N ASN A 401 -3.25 6.19 0.45
CA ASN A 401 -2.63 6.45 -0.85
C ASN A 401 -2.85 5.27 -1.78
N PHE A 402 -2.91 5.54 -3.08
CA PHE A 402 -2.95 4.48 -4.06
C PHE A 402 -2.44 4.89 -5.44
N LYS A 403 -1.99 3.89 -6.17
CA LYS A 403 -1.53 4.01 -7.55
C LYS A 403 -2.33 3.12 -8.48
N ALA A 404 -2.85 3.71 -9.55
CA ALA A 404 -3.49 2.96 -10.62
C ALA A 404 -2.44 2.42 -11.61
N LEU A 405 -2.26 1.10 -11.55
CA LEU A 405 -1.35 0.30 -12.36
C LEU A 405 -2.15 -0.43 -13.44
N PHE A 406 -1.59 -0.54 -14.63
CA PHE A 406 -2.22 -1.22 -15.76
C PHE A 406 -1.31 -2.32 -16.30
N THR A 407 -1.84 -3.51 -16.45
CA THR A 407 -1.13 -4.68 -17.01
C THR A 407 -1.94 -5.23 -18.18
N PRO A 408 -1.37 -5.40 -19.37
CA PRO A 408 -2.03 -6.10 -20.47
C PRO A 408 -2.45 -7.51 -20.05
N LEU A 409 -3.68 -7.93 -20.37
CA LEU A 409 -4.17 -9.25 -19.96
C LEU A 409 -3.44 -10.41 -20.63
N GLU A 410 -2.78 -10.18 -21.76
CA GLU A 410 -1.92 -11.16 -22.43
C GLU A 410 -0.80 -11.67 -21.53
N GLU A 411 -0.35 -10.87 -20.57
CA GLU A 411 0.66 -11.29 -19.59
C GLU A 411 0.22 -12.48 -18.76
N PHE A 412 -1.08 -12.76 -18.62
CA PHE A 412 -1.54 -13.85 -17.76
C PHE A 412 -1.23 -15.23 -18.32
N ARG A 413 -0.97 -15.33 -19.63
CA ARG A 413 -0.74 -16.61 -20.31
C ARG A 413 0.37 -17.44 -19.65
N ASP A 414 1.47 -16.79 -19.25
CA ASP A 414 2.62 -17.44 -18.61
C ASP A 414 2.68 -17.24 -17.08
N GLU A 415 1.57 -16.82 -16.46
CA GLU A 415 1.47 -16.60 -15.01
C GLU A 415 0.72 -17.75 -14.34
N PRO A 416 1.43 -18.64 -13.60
CA PRO A 416 0.85 -19.89 -13.11
C PRO A 416 -0.40 -19.68 -12.26
N GLY A 417 -1.52 -20.26 -12.69
CA GLY A 417 -2.79 -20.27 -11.97
C GLY A 417 -3.62 -18.98 -12.08
N VAL A 418 -3.03 -17.89 -12.58
CA VAL A 418 -3.73 -16.59 -12.73
C VAL A 418 -4.92 -16.70 -13.70
N PRO A 419 -4.79 -17.28 -14.92
CA PRO A 419 -5.92 -17.33 -15.86
C PRO A 419 -7.15 -18.04 -15.28
N GLU A 420 -6.94 -19.19 -14.65
CA GLU A 420 -8.02 -20.00 -14.09
C GLU A 420 -8.65 -19.34 -12.85
N LEU A 421 -7.83 -18.71 -11.99
CA LEU A 421 -8.30 -17.94 -10.85
C LEU A 421 -9.16 -16.75 -11.27
N VAL A 422 -8.71 -15.96 -12.25
CA VAL A 422 -9.46 -14.80 -12.75
C VAL A 422 -10.76 -15.25 -13.40
N MET A 423 -10.71 -16.29 -14.24
CA MET A 423 -11.90 -16.88 -14.85
C MET A 423 -12.93 -17.27 -13.77
N LYS A 424 -12.51 -18.00 -12.75
CA LYS A 424 -13.38 -18.44 -11.65
C LYS A 424 -13.97 -17.26 -10.87
N VAL A 425 -13.17 -16.25 -10.55
CA VAL A 425 -13.65 -15.04 -9.84
C VAL A 425 -14.70 -14.30 -10.67
N VAL A 426 -14.48 -14.15 -11.97
CA VAL A 426 -15.37 -13.41 -12.87
C VAL A 426 -16.68 -14.15 -13.12
N THR A 427 -16.65 -15.49 -13.22
CA THR A 427 -17.85 -16.30 -13.52
C THR A 427 -18.65 -16.72 -12.30
N GLU A 428 -17.97 -17.00 -11.18
CA GLU A 428 -18.58 -17.58 -9.97
C GLU A 428 -18.53 -16.64 -8.76
N GLY A 429 -17.92 -15.45 -8.89
CA GLY A 429 -17.94 -14.42 -7.86
C GLY A 429 -19.36 -13.95 -7.52
N LYS A 430 -19.55 -13.43 -6.30
CA LYS A 430 -20.86 -12.92 -5.85
C LYS A 430 -21.37 -11.85 -6.84
N ARG A 431 -22.57 -12.06 -7.40
CA ARG A 431 -23.13 -11.26 -8.51
C ARG A 431 -23.05 -9.75 -8.30
N ASN A 432 -23.53 -9.26 -7.15
CA ASN A 432 -23.53 -7.82 -6.84
C ASN A 432 -22.12 -7.21 -6.77
N LEU A 433 -21.10 -7.99 -6.39
CA LEU A 433 -19.70 -7.53 -6.39
C LEU A 433 -19.14 -7.49 -7.81
N MET A 434 -19.48 -8.45 -8.67
CA MET A 434 -19.04 -8.45 -10.08
C MET A 434 -19.74 -7.34 -10.89
N GLU A 435 -21.02 -7.08 -10.61
CA GLU A 435 -21.76 -5.94 -11.15
C GLU A 435 -21.11 -4.62 -10.71
N TYR A 436 -20.81 -4.45 -9.42
CA TYR A 436 -20.12 -3.26 -8.91
C TYR A 436 -18.72 -3.06 -9.51
N LYS A 437 -17.95 -4.15 -9.70
CA LYS A 437 -16.66 -4.08 -10.40
C LYS A 437 -16.78 -3.74 -11.88
N GLY A 438 -17.96 -3.91 -12.46
CA GLY A 438 -18.27 -3.54 -13.84
C GLY A 438 -17.38 -4.23 -14.87
N VAL A 439 -17.05 -5.51 -14.69
CA VAL A 439 -16.17 -6.28 -15.59
C VAL A 439 -16.87 -6.82 -16.85
N TRP A 440 -18.20 -6.68 -16.94
CA TRP A 440 -19.00 -7.31 -18.00
C TRP A 440 -18.59 -6.91 -19.42
N HIS A 441 -18.23 -5.64 -19.62
CA HIS A 441 -17.87 -5.09 -20.93
C HIS A 441 -16.66 -5.73 -21.63
N VAL A 442 -15.80 -6.44 -20.89
CA VAL A 442 -14.65 -7.18 -21.43
C VAL A 442 -14.84 -8.71 -21.42
N GLN A 443 -15.87 -9.23 -20.75
CA GLN A 443 -16.02 -10.67 -20.46
C GLN A 443 -16.02 -11.56 -21.71
N HIS A 444 -16.66 -11.12 -22.80
CA HIS A 444 -16.80 -11.89 -24.03
C HIS A 444 -15.46 -12.14 -24.73
N VAL A 445 -14.47 -11.25 -24.54
CA VAL A 445 -13.12 -11.38 -25.10
C VAL A 445 -12.19 -12.13 -24.15
N ILE A 446 -12.23 -11.81 -22.85
CA ILE A 446 -11.25 -12.35 -21.90
C ILE A 446 -11.54 -13.82 -21.55
N LEU A 447 -12.80 -14.22 -21.38
CA LEU A 447 -13.11 -15.56 -20.86
C LEU A 447 -12.65 -16.69 -21.79
N PRO A 448 -12.83 -16.61 -23.12
CA PRO A 448 -12.27 -17.62 -24.04
C PRO A 448 -10.75 -17.75 -23.95
N ASN A 449 -10.04 -16.62 -23.84
CA ASN A 449 -8.58 -16.60 -23.73
C ASN A 449 -8.09 -17.16 -22.40
N LEU A 450 -8.69 -16.74 -21.28
CA LEU A 450 -8.35 -17.27 -19.95
C LEU A 450 -8.57 -18.78 -19.86
N LYS A 451 -9.65 -19.30 -20.46
CA LYS A 451 -9.93 -20.73 -20.54
C LYS A 451 -8.88 -21.48 -21.36
N LEU A 452 -8.48 -20.92 -22.51
CA LEU A 452 -7.42 -21.49 -23.34
C LEU A 452 -6.10 -21.56 -22.57
N TRP A 453 -5.68 -20.45 -21.95
CA TRP A 453 -4.42 -20.39 -21.22
C TRP A 453 -4.42 -21.27 -19.97
N ALA A 454 -5.53 -21.34 -19.22
CA ALA A 454 -5.64 -22.27 -18.09
C ALA A 454 -5.40 -23.73 -18.52
N LYS A 455 -5.91 -24.11 -19.70
CA LYS A 455 -5.66 -25.43 -20.30
C LYS A 455 -4.19 -25.60 -20.71
N GLU A 456 -3.61 -24.63 -21.42
CA GLU A 456 -2.20 -24.65 -21.82
C GLU A 456 -1.26 -24.77 -20.62
N GLN A 457 -1.54 -24.07 -19.52
CA GLN A 457 -0.74 -24.12 -18.30
C GLN A 457 -0.75 -25.51 -17.63
N ARG A 458 -1.88 -26.24 -17.71
CA ARG A 458 -1.97 -27.62 -17.23
C ARG A 458 -1.23 -28.59 -18.15
N GLU A 459 -1.43 -28.49 -19.46
CA GLU A 459 -0.79 -29.36 -20.46
C GLU A 459 0.75 -29.21 -20.49
N THR A 460 1.25 -28.01 -20.23
CA THR A 460 2.70 -27.73 -20.16
C THR A 460 3.30 -28.02 -18.78
N GLY A 461 2.49 -28.39 -17.79
CA GLY A 461 2.93 -28.64 -16.41
C GLY A 461 3.31 -27.37 -15.65
N LEU A 462 2.99 -26.17 -16.16
CA LEU A 462 3.18 -24.90 -15.44
C LEU A 462 2.31 -24.85 -14.17
N VAL A 463 1.12 -25.44 -14.25
CA VAL A 463 0.20 -25.68 -13.14
C VAL A 463 -0.07 -27.19 -13.05
N PRO A 464 -0.01 -27.81 -11.86
CA PRO A 464 -0.33 -29.23 -11.70
C PRO A 464 -1.75 -29.58 -12.19
N GLU A 465 -1.93 -30.75 -12.81
CA GLU A 465 -3.25 -31.18 -13.32
C GLU A 465 -4.30 -31.30 -12.21
N ASP A 466 -3.89 -31.66 -10.99
CA ASP A 466 -4.72 -31.80 -9.80
C ASP A 466 -4.88 -30.50 -9.00
N TRP A 467 -4.36 -29.37 -9.49
CA TRP A 467 -4.51 -28.09 -8.82
C TRP A 467 -5.98 -27.65 -8.81
N GLU A 468 -6.48 -27.37 -7.61
CA GLU A 468 -7.79 -26.77 -7.38
C GLU A 468 -7.65 -25.25 -7.29
N VAL A 469 -8.55 -24.53 -7.96
CA VAL A 469 -8.52 -23.07 -7.96
C VAL A 469 -8.73 -22.52 -6.55
N ALA A 470 -7.73 -21.79 -6.07
CA ALA A 470 -7.74 -21.10 -4.79
C ALA A 470 -7.03 -19.74 -4.92
N THR A 471 -7.07 -18.94 -3.86
CA THR A 471 -6.15 -17.80 -3.76
C THR A 471 -4.71 -18.31 -3.88
N LEU A 472 -3.89 -17.68 -4.73
CA LEU A 472 -2.51 -18.10 -4.95
C LEU A 472 -1.70 -18.02 -3.64
N ASP A 473 -0.81 -18.99 -3.43
CA ASP A 473 0.02 -19.06 -2.22
C ASP A 473 0.91 -17.82 -2.06
N ASP A 474 1.40 -17.29 -3.18
CA ASP A 474 2.24 -16.08 -3.22
C ASP A 474 1.42 -14.78 -3.27
N SER A 475 0.10 -14.83 -3.11
CA SER A 475 -0.79 -13.67 -3.18
C SER A 475 -0.22 -12.48 -2.37
N PRO A 476 -0.13 -11.27 -2.97
CA PRO A 476 -0.79 -10.83 -4.20
C PRO A 476 0.01 -11.12 -5.48
N TRP A 477 0.96 -12.05 -5.46
CA TRP A 477 1.80 -12.41 -6.60
C TRP A 477 1.44 -13.78 -7.18
N PHE A 478 2.23 -14.21 -8.16
CA PHE A 478 2.24 -15.56 -8.71
C PHE A 478 3.64 -16.17 -8.62
N LYS A 479 3.73 -17.49 -8.69
CA LYS A 479 5.01 -18.20 -8.65
C LYS A 479 5.91 -17.74 -9.81
N GLY A 480 7.14 -17.33 -9.50
CA GLY A 480 8.13 -16.88 -10.50
C GLY A 480 8.00 -15.41 -10.91
N TRP A 481 7.22 -14.60 -10.18
CA TRP A 481 6.97 -13.20 -10.53
C TRP A 481 8.25 -12.34 -10.56
N ARG A 482 9.21 -12.61 -9.66
CA ARG A 482 10.46 -11.81 -9.57
C ARG A 482 11.29 -12.01 -10.81
N GLU A 483 11.46 -13.25 -11.25
CA GLU A 483 12.22 -13.62 -12.44
C GLU A 483 11.59 -13.01 -13.69
N LYS A 484 10.26 -13.07 -13.82
CA LYS A 484 9.53 -12.42 -14.93
C LYS A 484 9.74 -10.90 -14.90
N TRP A 485 9.54 -10.27 -13.74
CA TRP A 485 9.65 -8.82 -13.56
C TRP A 485 11.07 -8.29 -13.80
N HIS A 486 12.10 -9.00 -13.34
CA HIS A 486 13.49 -8.64 -13.62
C HIS A 486 13.84 -8.80 -15.10
N ARG A 487 13.45 -9.92 -15.72
CA ARG A 487 13.68 -10.17 -17.15
C ARG A 487 13.03 -9.10 -18.03
N GLN A 488 11.80 -8.68 -17.72
CA GLN A 488 11.09 -7.64 -18.48
C GLN A 488 11.77 -6.26 -18.39
N GLN A 489 12.57 -6.02 -17.34
CA GLN A 489 13.34 -4.79 -17.16
C GLN A 489 14.76 -4.90 -17.73
N GLY A 490 15.11 -6.02 -18.37
CA GLY A 490 16.41 -6.24 -19.01
C GLY A 490 17.53 -6.66 -18.07
N PHE A 491 17.20 -7.31 -16.95
CA PHE A 491 18.16 -7.95 -16.03
C PHE A 491 18.32 -9.45 -16.29
#